data_AF-A0A5K1AAX9-F1
#
_entry.id   AF-A0A5K1AAX9-F1
#
_cell.length_a   1.000
_cell.length_b   1.000
_cell.length_c   1.000
_cell.angle_alpha   90.00
_cell.angle_beta   90.00
_cell.angle_gamma   90.00
#
_symmetry.space_group_name_H-M   'P 1'
#
loop_
_entity.id
_entity.type
_entity.pdbx_description
1 polymer ?
#
loop_
_entity_poly.entity_id
_entity_poly.type
_entity_poly.pdbx_seq_one_letter_code
_entity_poly.pdbx_strand_id
1 'polypeptide(L)'
;IGRPDFDEFLKKYIAKFKFQSINTQTFLDFLKESVPGIEKDIDLGAWVDGTGIPADAMEPVSALYAKIVSLAKEFKLGRMPTEEETADWGGQEWELYLENLPKNSDPSQ
;
A
#
# COMPACT_ATOMS: atom_id res chain seq x y z
N ILE A 1 0.02 7.75 15.34
CA ILE A 1 -0.09 9.21 15.55
C ILE A 1 -1.18 9.93 14.74
N GLY A 2 -1.87 9.27 13.80
CA GLY A 2 -2.92 9.94 13.02
C GLY A 2 -2.38 10.89 11.94
N ARG A 3 -3.25 11.28 11.01
CA ARG A 3 -2.87 12.09 9.84
C ARG A 3 -2.38 13.50 10.20
N PRO A 4 -3.04 14.27 11.08
CA PRO A 4 -2.62 15.63 11.39
C PRO A 4 -1.20 15.70 11.97
N ASP A 5 -0.90 14.86 12.97
CA ASP A 5 0.40 14.85 13.63
C ASP A 5 1.51 14.34 12.69
N PHE A 6 1.17 13.37 11.82
CA PHE A 6 2.09 12.90 10.79
C PHE A 6 2.40 13.98 9.74
N ASP A 7 1.40 14.75 9.31
CA ASP A 7 1.60 15.86 8.39
C ASP A 7 2.45 16.98 9.02
N GLU A 8 2.28 17.25 10.32
CA GLU A 8 3.13 18.18 11.05
C GLU A 8 4.58 17.68 11.15
N PHE A 9 4.76 16.39 11.47
CA PHE A 9 6.07 15.74 11.46
C PHE A 9 6.76 15.87 10.10
N LEU A 10 6.05 15.58 9.00
CA LEU A 10 6.59 15.69 7.64
C LEU A 10 7.03 17.13 7.31
N LYS A 11 6.24 18.14 7.70
CA LYS A 11 6.62 19.55 7.51
C LYS A 11 7.90 19.89 8.27
N LYS A 12 8.01 19.46 9.54
CA LYS A 12 9.20 19.66 10.37
C LYS A 12 10.43 18.96 9.79
N TYR A 13 10.25 17.72 9.32
CA TYR A 13 11.29 16.92 8.67
C TYR A 13 11.86 17.66 7.44
N ILE A 14 10.99 18.03 6.50
CA ILE A 14 11.40 18.74 5.27
C ILE A 14 12.05 20.09 5.62
N ALA A 15 11.49 20.84 6.57
CA ALA A 15 12.04 22.14 6.96
C ALA A 15 13.43 22.04 7.59
N LYS A 16 13.69 21.01 8.41
CA LYS A 16 14.96 20.77 9.11
C LYS A 16 16.05 20.29 8.15
N PHE A 17 15.71 19.41 7.21
CA PHE A 17 16.68 18.73 6.35
C PHE A 17 16.67 19.19 4.89
N LYS A 18 15.95 20.27 4.54
CA LYS A 18 16.02 20.87 3.21
C LYS A 18 17.47 21.17 2.82
N PHE A 19 17.83 20.80 1.59
CA PHE A 19 19.17 21.00 1.03
C PHE A 19 20.31 20.31 1.82
N GLN A 20 20.00 19.24 2.56
CA GLN A 20 20.96 18.44 3.30
C GLN A 20 20.81 16.96 2.94
N SER A 21 21.91 16.22 3.04
CA SER A 21 21.90 14.75 3.02
C SER A 21 21.91 14.24 4.45
N ILE A 22 21.04 13.29 4.76
CA ILE A 22 21.01 12.61 6.06
C ILE A 22 21.13 11.11 5.87
N ASN A 23 21.59 10.42 6.92
CA ASN A 23 21.56 8.97 6.97
C ASN A 23 20.34 8.47 7.77
N THR A 24 20.13 7.17 7.76
CA THR A 24 19.02 6.51 8.45
C THR A 24 19.04 6.78 9.96
N GLN A 25 20.21 6.78 10.59
CA GLN A 25 20.32 7.04 12.03
C GLN A 25 19.86 8.46 12.38
N THR A 26 20.27 9.47 11.62
CA THR A 26 19.80 10.86 11.80
C THR A 26 18.28 10.97 11.66
N PHE A 27 17.68 10.23 10.71
CA PHE A 27 16.23 10.17 10.58
C PHE A 27 15.56 9.52 11.79
N LEU A 28 16.08 8.37 12.26
CA LEU A 28 15.53 7.65 13.41
C LEU A 28 15.62 8.49 14.69
N ASP A 29 16.74 9.16 14.92
CA ASP A 29 16.90 10.06 16.07
C ASP A 29 15.88 11.21 16.01
N PHE A 30 15.70 11.80 14.83
CA PHE A 30 14.70 12.85 14.62
C PHE A 30 13.25 12.36 14.78
N LEU A 31 12.96 11.13 14.34
CA LEU A 31 11.65 10.50 14.48
C LEU A 31 11.31 10.29 15.96
N LYS A 32 12.25 9.75 16.76
CA LYS A 32 12.07 9.54 18.20
C LYS A 32 11.92 10.86 18.96
N GLU A 33 12.67 11.89 18.56
CA GLU A 33 12.55 13.25 19.11
C GLU A 33 11.17 13.86 18.81
N SER A 34 10.71 13.73 17.56
CA SER A 34 9.48 14.38 17.09
C SER A 34 8.22 13.61 17.48
N VAL A 35 8.33 12.31 17.70
CA VAL A 35 7.24 11.41 18.06
C VAL A 35 7.66 10.55 19.26
N PRO A 36 7.64 11.12 20.48
CA PRO A 36 8.06 10.38 21.67
C PRO A 36 7.18 9.14 21.90
N GLY A 37 7.82 8.00 22.08
CA GLY A 37 7.14 6.73 22.36
C GLY A 37 6.73 5.92 21.14
N ILE A 38 7.08 6.34 19.91
CA ILE A 38 6.78 5.59 18.67
C ILE A 38 7.30 4.15 18.68
N GLU A 39 8.40 3.90 19.41
CA GLU A 39 9.01 2.57 19.57
C GLU A 39 8.12 1.57 20.32
N LYS A 40 7.05 2.03 20.99
CA LYS A 40 6.06 1.15 21.64
C LYS A 40 5.01 0.64 20.67
N ASP A 41 4.75 1.41 19.61
CA ASP A 41 3.70 1.13 18.64
C ASP A 41 4.25 0.47 17.38
N ILE A 42 5.53 0.72 17.05
CA ILE A 42 6.17 0.27 15.82
C ILE A 42 7.56 -0.30 16.14
N ASP A 43 7.87 -1.46 15.58
CA ASP A 43 9.24 -1.99 15.58
C ASP A 43 10.10 -1.31 14.51
N LEU A 44 10.72 -0.18 14.88
CA LEU A 44 11.57 0.59 13.96
C LEU A 44 12.73 -0.24 13.38
N GLY A 45 13.24 -1.21 14.13
CA GLY A 45 14.33 -2.07 13.65
C GLY A 45 13.84 -3.01 12.56
N ALA A 46 12.68 -3.65 12.76
CA ALA A 46 12.07 -4.50 11.74
C ALA A 46 11.70 -3.72 10.48
N TRP A 47 11.24 -2.48 10.61
CA TRP A 47 10.89 -1.62 9.46
C TRP A 47 12.08 -1.12 8.65
N VAL A 48 13.23 -0.89 9.29
CA VAL A 48 14.40 -0.27 8.64
C VAL A 48 15.44 -1.30 8.22
N ASP A 49 15.77 -2.23 9.09
CA ASP A 49 16.86 -3.20 8.89
C ASP A 49 16.35 -4.64 8.74
N GLY A 50 15.05 -4.86 8.98
CA GLY A 50 14.42 -6.17 8.90
C GLY A 50 14.27 -6.71 7.48
N THR A 51 13.92 -7.98 7.38
CA THR A 51 13.68 -8.67 6.11
C THR A 51 12.20 -8.98 5.91
N GLY A 52 11.68 -8.72 4.71
CA GLY A 52 10.28 -8.95 4.40
C GLY A 52 9.37 -7.83 4.90
N ILE A 53 8.08 -8.14 5.09
CA ILE A 53 7.09 -7.19 5.63
C ILE A 53 7.01 -7.39 7.15
N PRO A 54 7.15 -6.33 7.97
CA PRO A 54 7.02 -6.43 9.42
C PRO A 54 5.66 -6.96 9.87
N ALA A 55 5.61 -7.63 11.02
CA ALA A 55 4.37 -8.23 11.54
C ALA A 55 3.34 -7.18 12.02
N ASP A 56 3.79 -5.97 12.34
CA ASP A 56 2.97 -4.82 12.71
C ASP A 56 2.54 -4.00 11.47
N ALA A 57 2.90 -4.41 10.26
CA ALA A 57 2.45 -3.77 9.04
C ALA A 57 0.96 -4.07 8.79
N MET A 58 0.16 -3.01 8.70
CA MET A 58 -1.26 -3.13 8.42
C MET A 58 -1.50 -3.24 6.92
N GLU A 59 -2.14 -4.33 6.50
CA GLU A 59 -2.53 -4.52 5.09
C GLU A 59 -3.65 -3.53 4.71
N PRO A 60 -3.48 -2.76 3.61
CA PRO A 60 -4.52 -1.86 3.14
C PRO A 60 -5.69 -2.66 2.58
N VAL A 61 -6.89 -2.40 3.11
CA VAL A 61 -8.13 -2.97 2.59
C VAL A 61 -8.77 -2.02 1.58
N SER A 62 -9.10 -2.54 0.38
CA SER A 62 -9.78 -1.78 -0.67
C SER A 62 -11.04 -2.53 -1.13
N ALA A 63 -12.20 -1.89 -0.95
CA ALA A 63 -13.48 -2.44 -1.40
C ALA A 63 -13.54 -2.56 -2.94
N LEU A 64 -12.95 -1.59 -3.66
CA LEU A 64 -12.85 -1.63 -5.12
C LEU A 64 -11.99 -2.80 -5.58
N TYR A 65 -10.82 -2.99 -4.96
CA TYR A 65 -9.95 -4.13 -5.22
C TYR A 65 -10.69 -5.45 -5.02
N ALA A 66 -11.36 -5.61 -3.87
CA ALA A 66 -12.11 -6.84 -3.57
C ALA A 66 -13.22 -7.12 -4.59
N LYS A 67 -13.92 -6.07 -5.06
CA LYS A 67 -14.94 -6.19 -6.11
C LYS A 67 -14.33 -6.66 -7.44
N ILE A 68 -13.25 -6.04 -7.88
CA ILE A 68 -12.57 -6.39 -9.15
C ILE A 68 -12.05 -7.82 -9.10
N VAL A 69 -11.41 -8.22 -8.01
CA VAL A 69 -10.91 -9.59 -7.83
C VAL A 69 -12.05 -10.61 -7.78
N SER A 70 -13.21 -10.25 -7.20
CA SER A 70 -14.40 -11.11 -7.24
C SER A 70 -14.88 -11.31 -8.68
N LEU A 71 -15.00 -10.22 -9.46
CA LEU A 71 -15.41 -10.28 -10.86
C LEU A 71 -14.44 -11.13 -11.69
N ALA A 72 -13.12 -10.98 -11.49
CA ALA A 72 -12.12 -11.78 -12.17
C ALA A 72 -12.23 -13.28 -11.85
N LYS A 73 -12.61 -13.64 -10.61
CA LYS A 73 -12.86 -15.04 -10.22
C LYS A 73 -14.12 -15.61 -10.86
N GLU A 74 -15.17 -14.80 -10.98
CA GLU A 74 -16.43 -15.17 -11.62
C GLU A 74 -16.30 -15.41 -13.13
N PHE A 75 -15.21 -14.95 -13.74
CA PHE A 75 -14.86 -15.31 -15.11
C PHE A 75 -14.81 -16.82 -15.35
N LYS A 76 -14.39 -17.62 -14.35
CA LYS A 76 -14.43 -19.10 -14.43
C LYS A 76 -15.84 -19.66 -14.62
N LEU A 77 -16.86 -18.91 -14.21
CA LEU A 77 -18.27 -19.27 -14.34
C LEU A 77 -18.89 -18.72 -15.63
N GLY A 78 -18.07 -18.13 -16.52
CA GLY A 78 -18.51 -17.54 -17.78
C GLY A 78 -19.08 -16.12 -17.65
N ARG A 79 -18.99 -15.51 -16.47
CA ARG A 79 -19.45 -14.13 -16.25
C ARG A 79 -18.34 -13.14 -16.56
N MET A 80 -18.59 -12.23 -17.48
CA MET A 80 -17.75 -11.05 -17.72
C MET A 80 -18.38 -9.82 -17.02
N PRO A 81 -17.58 -8.85 -16.58
CA PRO A 81 -18.11 -7.61 -16.02
C PRO A 81 -18.88 -6.85 -17.10
N THR A 82 -20.02 -6.27 -16.72
CA THR A 82 -20.85 -5.50 -17.65
C THR A 82 -20.25 -4.12 -17.91
N GLU A 83 -20.68 -3.45 -18.99
CA GLU A 83 -20.24 -2.08 -19.30
C GLU A 83 -20.52 -1.10 -18.14
N GLU A 84 -21.63 -1.29 -17.42
CA GLU A 84 -21.97 -0.49 -16.22
C GLU A 84 -21.02 -0.76 -15.05
N GLU A 85 -20.56 -2.00 -14.87
CA GLU A 85 -19.64 -2.36 -13.78
C GLU A 85 -18.22 -1.85 -14.01
N THR A 86 -17.84 -1.68 -15.27
CA THR A 86 -16.54 -1.17 -15.70
C THR A 86 -16.58 0.29 -16.14
N ALA A 87 -17.72 0.98 -16.04
CA ALA A 87 -17.88 2.34 -16.54
C ALA A 87 -16.89 3.33 -15.91
N ASP A 88 -16.61 3.16 -14.63
CA ASP A 88 -15.69 4.00 -13.85
C ASP A 88 -14.26 3.43 -13.81
N TRP A 89 -13.97 2.34 -14.53
CA TRP A 89 -12.63 1.73 -14.49
C TRP A 89 -11.62 2.56 -15.27
N GLY A 90 -10.50 2.87 -14.62
CA GLY A 90 -9.30 3.36 -15.25
C GLY A 90 -8.37 2.21 -15.66
N GLY A 91 -7.15 2.57 -16.06
CA GLY A 91 -6.15 1.58 -16.49
C GLY A 91 -5.75 0.59 -15.39
N GLN A 92 -5.67 1.06 -14.14
CA GLN A 92 -5.25 0.22 -13.01
C GLN A 92 -6.30 -0.83 -12.65
N GLU A 93 -7.58 -0.46 -12.71
CA GLU A 93 -8.69 -1.39 -12.48
C GLU A 93 -8.74 -2.50 -13.53
N TRP A 94 -8.50 -2.14 -14.81
CA TRP A 94 -8.40 -3.11 -15.90
C TRP A 94 -7.18 -4.02 -15.78
N GLU A 95 -6.00 -3.47 -15.47
CA GLU A 95 -4.79 -4.25 -15.23
C GLU A 95 -5.02 -5.25 -14.09
N LEU A 96 -5.57 -4.79 -12.97
CA LEU A 96 -5.90 -5.64 -11.84
C LEU A 96 -6.88 -6.76 -12.21
N TYR A 97 -7.94 -6.44 -12.96
CA TYR A 97 -8.89 -7.44 -13.44
C TYR A 97 -8.20 -8.52 -14.27
N LEU A 98 -7.41 -8.09 -15.27
CA LEU A 98 -6.70 -8.98 -16.21
C LEU A 98 -5.65 -9.85 -15.51
N GLU A 99 -4.89 -9.31 -14.57
CA GLU A 99 -3.90 -10.06 -13.80
C GLU A 99 -4.53 -11.13 -12.89
N ASN A 100 -5.75 -10.86 -12.41
CA ASN A 100 -6.49 -11.77 -11.54
C ASN A 100 -7.39 -12.75 -12.32
N LEU A 101 -7.39 -12.70 -13.65
CA LEU A 101 -8.04 -13.72 -14.45
C LEU A 101 -7.37 -15.09 -14.23
N PRO A 102 -8.16 -16.17 -14.22
CA PRO A 102 -7.62 -17.50 -14.06
C PRO A 102 -6.67 -17.86 -15.21
N LYS A 103 -5.42 -18.23 -14.87
CA LYS A 103 -4.35 -18.59 -15.84
C LYS A 103 -4.58 -19.92 -16.60
N ASN A 104 -5.81 -20.43 -16.66
CA ASN A 104 -6.17 -21.55 -17.53
C ASN A 104 -6.76 -21.02 -18.83
N SER A 105 -5.89 -20.45 -19.66
CA SER A 105 -6.08 -20.45 -21.10
C SER A 105 -5.30 -21.64 -21.64
N ASP A 106 -5.90 -22.83 -21.58
CA ASP A 106 -5.58 -23.83 -22.58
C ASP A 106 -6.05 -23.23 -23.92
N PRO A 107 -5.17 -23.00 -24.92
CA PRO A 107 -5.54 -22.34 -26.18
C PRO A 107 -6.47 -23.19 -27.07
N SER A 108 -7.04 -24.29 -26.56
CA SER A 108 -7.79 -25.26 -27.32
C SER A 108 -9.18 -25.51 -26.73
N GLN A 109 -10.12 -24.60 -26.96
CA GLN A 109 -11.55 -24.87 -27.14
C GLN A 109 -12.13 -23.89 -28.16
#